data_AF-A0A5C6BXL8-F1
#
_entry.id   AF-A0A5C6BXL8-F1
#
_cell.length_a   1.000
_cell.length_b   1.000
_cell.length_c   1.000
_cell.angle_alpha   90.00
_cell.angle_beta   90.00
_cell.angle_gamma   90.00
#
_symmetry.space_group_name_H-M   'P 1'
#
loop_
_entity.id
_entity.type
_entity.pdbx_description
1 polymer ?
#
loop_
_entity_poly.entity_id
_entity_poly.type
_entity_poly.pdbx_seq_one_letter_code
_entity_poly.pdbx_strand_id
1 'polypeptide(L)'
;MSKTEEQLRAMYLSGTVSIPPRFPDVAEITFSRNDSRNGLVFITATQRMSPKVLIKRSFFAADVSSLFIPDDAKQVDLEQGTWFEGELLADKVYDLLDKAPVTGIIYVREHAQSILEMEAGLTAAESAQYYPPLPEDRSVDHYCMSTKGVSAGCW
;
A
#
# COMPACT_ATOMS: atom_id res chain seq x y z
N MET A 1 -30.04 -21.01 8.15
CA MET A 1 -28.93 -21.85 7.67
C MET A 1 -27.63 -21.17 8.05
N SER A 2 -26.76 -21.82 8.82
CA SER A 2 -25.41 -21.32 9.10
C SER A 2 -24.50 -21.59 7.90
N LYS A 3 -23.60 -20.65 7.59
CA LYS A 3 -22.62 -20.79 6.51
C LYS A 3 -21.61 -21.88 6.89
N THR A 4 -21.12 -22.62 5.89
CA THR A 4 -20.07 -23.64 6.10
C THR A 4 -18.72 -22.98 6.41
N GLU A 5 -17.78 -23.72 7.02
CA GLU A 5 -16.43 -23.20 7.31
C GLU A 5 -15.70 -22.71 6.05
N GLU A 6 -15.88 -23.39 4.91
CA GLU A 6 -15.33 -23.00 3.62
C GLU A 6 -15.92 -21.68 3.12
N GLN A 7 -17.24 -21.48 3.31
CA GLN A 7 -17.91 -20.22 2.99
C GLN A 7 -17.47 -19.09 3.91
N LEU A 8 -17.25 -19.37 5.19
CA LEU A 8 -16.70 -18.39 6.14
C LEU A 8 -15.26 -18.02 5.77
N ARG A 9 -14.43 -19.00 5.41
CA ARG A 9 -13.05 -18.78 4.95
C ARG A 9 -13.00 -17.98 3.66
N ALA A 10 -13.86 -18.29 2.68
CA ALA A 10 -14.01 -17.51 1.46
C ALA A 10 -14.45 -16.07 1.75
N MET A 11 -15.34 -15.86 2.75
CA MET A 11 -15.75 -14.53 3.17
C MET A 11 -14.64 -13.73 3.88
N TYR A 12 -13.83 -14.39 4.72
CA TYR A 12 -12.64 -13.78 5.33
C TYR A 12 -11.58 -13.41 4.29
N LEU A 13 -11.47 -14.18 3.21
CA LEU A 13 -10.58 -13.91 2.07
C LEU A 13 -11.15 -12.82 1.15
N SER A 14 -12.48 -12.72 1.03
CA SER A 14 -13.18 -11.62 0.37
C SER A 14 -13.30 -10.43 1.32
N GLY A 15 -12.17 -9.90 1.79
CA GLY A 15 -12.17 -8.67 2.57
C GLY A 15 -12.83 -7.56 1.77
N THR A 16 -13.93 -7.00 2.28
CA THR A 16 -14.48 -5.77 1.71
C THR A 16 -13.51 -4.64 2.00
N VAL A 17 -12.77 -4.23 0.97
CA VAL A 17 -11.96 -3.01 1.02
C VAL A 17 -12.92 -1.84 1.03
N SER A 18 -13.10 -1.19 2.17
CA SER A 18 -13.88 0.04 2.26
C SER A 18 -13.13 1.13 1.50
N ILE A 19 -13.57 1.44 0.28
CA ILE A 19 -13.15 2.62 -0.44
C ILE A 19 -14.18 3.71 -0.15
N PRO A 20 -13.78 4.86 0.44
CA PRO A 20 -12.42 5.21 0.85
C PRO A 20 -12.08 4.71 2.28
N PRO A 21 -10.81 4.36 2.59
CA PRO A 21 -10.34 4.27 3.97
C PRO A 21 -10.72 5.53 4.76
N ARG A 22 -11.07 5.37 6.03
CA ARG A 22 -11.38 6.46 6.96
C ARG A 22 -10.12 7.31 7.12
N PHE A 23 -10.07 8.41 6.39
CA PHE A 23 -9.00 9.39 6.53
C PHE A 23 -9.27 10.23 7.78
N PRO A 24 -8.26 10.61 8.58
CA PRO A 24 -6.83 10.31 8.45
C PRO A 24 -6.43 8.99 9.14
N ASP A 25 -5.54 8.22 8.50
CA ASP A 25 -4.93 7.01 9.08
C ASP A 25 -3.42 7.03 8.83
N VAL A 26 -2.66 6.29 9.65
CA VAL A 26 -1.22 6.13 9.45
C VAL A 26 -0.94 5.42 8.13
N ALA A 27 0.03 5.95 7.40
CA ALA A 27 0.47 5.44 6.12
C ALA A 27 2.00 5.54 5.99
N GLU A 28 2.53 4.76 5.07
CA GLU A 28 3.89 4.94 4.57
C GLU A 28 3.88 6.09 3.55
N ILE A 29 4.56 7.18 3.87
CA ILE A 29 4.61 8.42 3.09
C ILE A 29 5.90 8.45 2.28
N THR A 30 5.78 8.67 0.98
CA THR A 30 6.91 8.87 0.06
C THR A 30 6.75 10.18 -0.69
N PHE A 31 7.89 10.77 -1.04
CA PHE A 31 7.98 12.05 -1.74
C PHE A 31 8.73 11.82 -3.05
N SER A 32 8.10 12.15 -4.17
CA SER A 32 8.68 11.97 -5.48
C SER A 32 8.48 13.19 -6.35
N ARG A 33 9.37 13.38 -7.32
CA ARG A 33 9.26 14.40 -8.36
C ARG A 33 9.15 13.72 -9.71
N ASN A 34 8.32 14.26 -10.60
CA ASN A 34 8.34 13.85 -12.01
C ASN A 34 9.73 14.20 -12.63
N ASP A 35 10.21 13.44 -13.63
CA ASP A 35 11.59 13.36 -14.17
C ASP A 35 12.29 14.68 -14.58
N SER A 36 11.63 15.82 -14.45
CA SER A 36 12.22 17.15 -14.63
C SER A 36 12.67 17.75 -13.30
N ARG A 37 13.84 18.42 -13.28
CA ARG A 37 14.34 19.13 -12.09
C ARG A 37 13.36 20.16 -11.51
N ASN A 38 12.42 20.66 -12.31
CA ASN A 38 11.35 21.56 -11.90
C ASN A 38 9.95 20.90 -11.97
N GLY A 39 9.90 19.57 -11.92
CA GLY A 39 8.66 18.81 -11.99
C GLY A 39 7.80 18.98 -10.75
N LEU A 40 6.51 18.68 -10.91
CA LEU A 40 5.57 18.65 -9.79
C LEU A 40 6.02 17.62 -8.76
N VAL A 41 5.94 18.00 -7.49
CA VAL A 41 6.25 17.12 -6.36
C VAL A 41 4.96 16.46 -5.89
N PHE A 42 5.03 15.16 -5.72
CA PHE A 42 3.93 14.32 -5.24
C PHE A 42 4.26 13.78 -3.86
N ILE A 43 3.22 13.73 -3.02
CA ILE A 43 3.23 13.07 -1.72
C ILE A 43 2.32 11.86 -1.85
N THR A 44 2.88 10.66 -1.68
CA THR A 44 2.15 9.41 -1.82
C THR A 44 2.00 8.74 -0.47
N ALA A 45 0.75 8.57 -0.03
CA ALA A 45 0.40 7.79 1.14
C ALA A 45 0.06 6.36 0.73
N THR A 46 0.85 5.41 1.22
CA THR A 46 0.71 3.98 0.95
C THR A 46 0.19 3.26 2.18
N GLN A 47 -0.94 2.56 2.02
CA GLN A 47 -1.61 1.81 3.08
C GLN A 47 -1.79 0.36 2.69
N ARG A 48 -1.31 -0.55 3.54
CA ARG A 48 -1.53 -1.99 3.38
C ARG A 48 -2.83 -2.38 4.08
N MET A 49 -3.89 -2.52 3.30
CA MET A 49 -5.22 -2.91 3.81
C MET A 49 -5.30 -4.39 4.17
N SER A 50 -4.53 -5.22 3.47
CA SER A 50 -4.36 -6.64 3.77
C SER A 50 -2.99 -7.12 3.25
N PRO A 51 -2.53 -8.33 3.57
CA PRO A 51 -1.29 -8.87 3.00
C PRO A 51 -1.23 -8.82 1.47
N LYS A 52 -2.40 -8.85 0.82
CA LYS A 52 -2.55 -8.87 -0.64
C LYS A 52 -3.00 -7.54 -1.24
N VAL A 53 -3.51 -6.60 -0.46
CA VAL A 53 -4.09 -5.35 -0.99
C VAL A 53 -3.36 -4.16 -0.41
N LEU A 54 -2.85 -3.33 -1.31
CA LEU A 54 -2.16 -2.09 -1.00
C LEU A 54 -2.83 -0.96 -1.78
N ILE A 55 -3.13 0.13 -1.08
CA ILE A 55 -3.74 1.32 -1.65
C ILE A 55 -2.71 2.44 -1.59
N LYS A 56 -2.47 3.09 -2.72
CA LYS A 56 -1.63 4.27 -2.83
C LYS A 56 -2.50 5.47 -3.19
N ARG A 57 -2.33 6.57 -2.47
CA ARG A 57 -2.98 7.84 -2.76
C ARG A 57 -1.91 8.89 -2.95
N SER A 58 -1.83 9.44 -4.15
CA SER A 58 -0.84 10.45 -4.50
C SER A 58 -1.53 11.81 -4.62
N PHE A 59 -0.97 12.81 -3.97
CA PHE A 59 -1.44 14.18 -3.94
C PHE A 59 -0.34 15.11 -4.43
N PHE A 60 -0.71 16.25 -5.01
CA PHE A 60 0.25 17.33 -5.19
C PHE A 60 0.69 17.84 -3.82
N ALA A 61 1.99 18.10 -3.65
CA ALA A 61 2.50 18.63 -2.38
C ALA A 61 1.80 19.94 -1.97
N ALA A 62 1.37 20.75 -2.93
CA ALA A 62 0.63 21.99 -2.69
C ALA A 62 -0.78 21.81 -2.09
N ASP A 63 -1.37 20.62 -2.20
CA ASP A 63 -2.70 20.29 -1.69
C ASP A 63 -2.69 19.64 -0.30
N VAL A 64 -1.51 19.26 0.19
CA VAL A 64 -1.30 18.77 1.55
C VAL A 64 -1.20 19.98 2.49
N SER A 65 -2.11 20.06 3.46
CA SER A 65 -2.13 21.15 4.45
C SER A 65 -1.16 20.92 5.59
N SER A 66 -1.05 19.67 6.04
CA SER A 66 -0.18 19.30 7.15
C SER A 66 0.26 17.84 7.06
N LEU A 67 1.41 17.54 7.66
CA LEU A 67 1.94 16.20 7.84
C LEU A 67 2.25 16.01 9.32
N PHE A 68 1.74 14.92 9.89
CA PHE A 68 2.07 14.48 11.24
C PHE A 68 2.94 13.23 11.16
N ILE A 69 4.08 13.24 11.86
CA ILE A 69 4.96 12.08 12.02
C ILE A 69 4.95 11.69 13.51
N PRO A 70 4.34 10.56 13.89
CA PRO A 70 4.31 10.11 15.28
C PRO A 70 5.70 9.66 15.75
N ASP A 71 5.96 9.78 17.04
CA ASP A 71 7.18 9.23 17.66
C ASP A 71 7.17 7.68 17.66
N ASP A 72 5.98 7.08 17.85
CA ASP A 72 5.74 5.64 17.70
C ASP A 72 4.58 5.37 16.71
N ALA A 73 4.91 4.74 15.58
CA ALA A 73 3.93 4.36 14.57
C ALA A 73 2.94 3.27 15.01
N LYS A 74 3.22 2.53 16.09
CA LYS A 74 2.33 1.47 16.61
C LYS A 74 1.29 2.01 17.60
N GLN A 75 1.57 3.13 18.24
CA GLN A 75 0.70 3.78 19.22
C GLN A 75 0.61 5.26 18.88
N VAL A 76 -0.36 5.59 18.03
CA VAL A 76 -0.52 6.95 17.54
C VAL A 76 -1.21 7.79 18.59
N ASP A 77 -0.48 8.74 19.14
CA ASP A 77 -0.99 9.84 19.94
C ASP A 77 -0.64 11.15 19.22
N LEU A 78 -1.64 11.97 18.91
CA LEU A 78 -1.45 13.22 18.15
C LEU A 78 -0.68 14.28 18.95
N GLU A 79 -0.54 14.10 20.26
CA GLU A 79 0.32 14.91 21.12
C GLU A 79 1.79 14.42 21.13
N GLN A 80 2.06 13.19 20.67
CA GLN A 80 3.39 12.55 20.68
C GLN A 80 3.93 12.36 19.26
N GLY A 81 4.38 13.47 18.68
CA GLY A 81 5.02 13.47 17.38
C GLY A 81 5.32 14.88 16.89
N THR A 82 5.70 14.96 15.62
CA THR A 82 6.08 16.23 14.98
C THR A 82 5.07 16.61 13.90
N TRP A 83 4.58 17.85 14.00
CA TRP A 83 3.70 18.47 13.00
C TRP A 83 4.52 19.33 12.05
N PHE A 84 4.24 19.18 10.75
CA PHE A 84 4.82 19.99 9.68
C PHE A 84 3.70 20.69 8.92
N GLU A 85 3.77 22.02 8.86
CA GLU A 85 2.79 22.88 8.21
C GLU A 85 3.50 24.04 7.50
N GLY A 86 2.86 24.62 6.48
CA GLY A 86 3.36 25.80 5.78
C GLY A 86 4.78 25.62 5.22
N GLU A 87 5.69 26.53 5.53
CA GLU A 87 7.08 26.49 5.06
C GLU A 87 7.85 25.28 5.61
N LEU A 88 7.60 24.88 6.86
CA LEU A 88 8.24 23.70 7.46
C LEU A 88 7.86 22.41 6.73
N LEU A 89 6.62 22.32 6.24
CA LEU A 89 6.19 21.21 5.39
C LEU A 89 6.91 21.22 4.05
N ALA A 90 7.04 22.40 3.42
CA ALA A 90 7.75 22.53 2.15
C ALA A 90 9.22 22.09 2.28
N ASP A 91 9.92 22.58 3.30
CA ASP A 91 11.31 22.19 3.60
C ASP A 91 11.40 20.68 3.82
N LYS A 92 10.48 20.12 4.62
CA LYS A 92 10.45 18.69 4.91
C LYS A 92 10.24 17.84 3.65
N VAL A 93 9.37 18.29 2.74
CA VAL A 93 9.11 17.62 1.45
C VAL A 93 10.37 17.58 0.60
N TYR A 94 11.11 18.70 0.51
CA TYR A 94 12.36 18.74 -0.24
C TYR A 94 13.46 17.92 0.43
N ASP A 95 13.53 17.94 1.76
CA ASP A 95 14.46 17.14 2.54
C ASP A 95 14.23 15.65 2.38
N LEU A 96 12.99 15.20 2.20
CA LEU A 96 12.65 13.78 2.06
C LEU A 96 12.46 13.32 0.62
N LEU A 97 12.66 14.22 -0.35
CA LEU A 97 12.50 13.92 -1.76
C LEU A 97 13.47 12.81 -2.19
N ASP A 98 12.91 11.77 -2.83
CA ASP A 98 13.65 10.60 -3.31
C ASP A 98 14.45 9.87 -2.21
N LYS A 99 14.10 10.09 -0.94
CA LYS A 99 14.66 9.38 0.22
C LYS A 99 13.76 8.23 0.65
N ALA A 100 14.18 7.54 1.70
CA ALA A 100 13.43 6.46 2.30
C ALA A 100 12.03 6.93 2.76
N PRO A 101 11.02 6.04 2.70
CA PRO A 101 9.69 6.35 3.19
C PRO A 101 9.69 6.70 4.68
N VAL A 102 8.73 7.53 5.09
CA VAL A 102 8.46 7.85 6.49
C VAL A 102 7.06 7.44 6.87
N THR A 103 6.84 7.01 8.11
CA THR A 103 5.50 6.68 8.59
C THR A 103 4.83 7.91 9.15
N GLY A 104 3.62 8.24 8.68
CA GLY A 104 2.93 9.44 9.11
C GLY A 104 1.49 9.53 8.64
N ILE A 105 0.86 10.65 8.97
CA ILE A 105 -0.51 10.99 8.60
C ILE A 105 -0.44 12.29 7.81
N ILE A 106 -0.94 12.26 6.58
CA ILE A 106 -1.11 13.47 5.78
C ILE A 106 -2.53 14.02 5.98
N TYR A 107 -2.66 15.33 6.01
CA TYR A 107 -3.94 16.03 5.96
C TYR A 107 -3.99 16.83 4.67
N VAL A 108 -5.09 16.73 3.95
CA VAL A 108 -5.27 17.32 2.62
C VAL A 108 -6.49 18.22 2.63
N ARG A 109 -6.48 19.23 1.75
CA ARG A 109 -7.65 20.11 1.59
C ARG A 109 -8.86 19.30 1.10
N GLU A 110 -10.06 19.72 1.50
CA GLU A 110 -11.32 19.02 1.19
C GLU A 110 -11.52 18.76 -0.31
N HIS A 111 -11.10 19.71 -1.16
CA HIS A 111 -11.25 19.63 -2.61
C HIS A 111 -10.00 19.13 -3.34
N ALA A 112 -9.00 18.64 -2.60
CA ALA A 112 -7.78 18.11 -3.19
C ALA A 112 -8.11 16.85 -4.00
N GLN A 113 -7.68 16.83 -5.26
CA GLN A 113 -7.77 15.63 -6.08
C GLN A 113 -6.62 14.69 -5.74
N SER A 114 -6.90 13.39 -5.78
CA SER A 114 -5.89 12.35 -5.55
C SER A 114 -5.87 11.37 -6.70
N ILE A 115 -4.68 10.86 -7.00
CA ILE A 115 -4.51 9.69 -7.83
C ILE A 115 -4.61 8.48 -6.91
N LEU A 116 -5.57 7.60 -7.22
CA LEU A 116 -5.78 6.36 -6.48
C LEU A 116 -5.20 5.20 -7.28
N GLU A 117 -4.21 4.53 -6.71
CA GLU A 117 -3.66 3.28 -7.20
C GLU A 117 -3.99 2.15 -6.22
N MET A 118 -4.33 0.99 -6.78
CA MET A 118 -4.60 -0.22 -5.99
C MET A 118 -3.75 -1.36 -6.54
N GLU A 119 -2.92 -1.92 -5.68
CA GLU A 119 -2.15 -3.12 -5.96
C GLU A 119 -2.81 -4.31 -5.26
N ALA A 120 -3.24 -5.28 -6.04
CA ALA A 120 -3.80 -6.54 -5.55
C ALA A 120 -2.89 -7.70 -5.96
N GLY A 121 -2.28 -8.34 -4.97
CA GLY A 121 -1.51 -9.57 -5.15
C GLY A 121 -2.43 -10.79 -5.21
N LEU A 122 -2.22 -11.63 -6.22
CA LEU A 122 -2.79 -12.97 -6.30
C LEU A 122 -1.69 -13.99 -5.97
N THR A 123 -2.04 -15.06 -5.26
CA THR A 123 -1.14 -16.21 -5.17
C THR A 123 -1.03 -16.90 -6.54
N ALA A 124 0.05 -17.65 -6.79
CA ALA A 124 0.21 -18.40 -8.04
C ALA A 124 -0.97 -19.36 -8.30
N ALA A 125 -1.54 -19.95 -7.25
CA ALA A 125 -2.72 -20.82 -7.35
C ALA A 125 -3.99 -20.05 -7.75
N GLU A 126 -4.22 -18.87 -7.16
CA GLU A 126 -5.34 -18.00 -7.55
C GLU A 126 -5.15 -17.47 -8.98
N SER A 127 -3.93 -17.09 -9.35
CA SER A 127 -3.59 -16.67 -10.71
C SER A 127 -3.87 -17.77 -11.73
N ALA A 128 -3.47 -19.01 -11.47
CA ALA A 128 -3.76 -20.16 -12.35
C ALA A 128 -5.26 -20.50 -12.43
N GLN A 129 -6.07 -20.10 -11.46
CA GLN A 129 -7.52 -20.28 -11.50
C GLN A 129 -8.21 -19.24 -12.40
N TYR A 130 -7.76 -17.99 -12.39
CA TYR A 130 -8.34 -16.90 -13.18
C TYR A 130 -7.69 -16.72 -14.56
N TYR A 131 -6.42 -17.10 -14.68
CA TYR A 131 -5.60 -17.10 -15.88
C TYR A 131 -4.90 -18.46 -16.00
N PRO A 132 -5.65 -19.53 -16.31
CA PRO A 132 -5.05 -20.86 -16.44
C PRO A 132 -3.99 -20.84 -17.54
N PRO A 133 -2.82 -21.48 -17.30
CA PRO A 133 -1.82 -21.63 -18.34
C PRO A 133 -2.43 -22.35 -19.53
N LEU A 134 -1.99 -21.99 -20.74
CA LEU A 134 -2.43 -22.68 -21.95
C LEU A 134 -2.00 -24.15 -21.86
N PRO A 135 -2.72 -25.10 -22.50
CA PRO A 135 -2.41 -26.54 -22.43
C PRO A 135 -0.97 -26.90 -22.81
N GLU A 136 -0.29 -26.01 -23.53
CA GLU A 136 1.09 -26.12 -24.00
C GLU A 136 2.12 -25.68 -22.95
N ASP A 137 1.72 -24.84 -21.98
CA ASP A 137 2.52 -24.36 -20.85
C ASP A 137 2.41 -25.35 -19.69
N ARG A 138 3.23 -26.41 -19.71
CA ARG A 138 3.35 -27.31 -18.55
C ARG A 138 3.85 -26.50 -17.35
N SER A 139 3.08 -26.52 -16.27
CA SER A 139 3.22 -25.77 -15.01
C SER A 139 4.59 -25.83 -14.30
N VAL A 140 5.52 -26.65 -14.78
CA VAL A 140 6.87 -26.81 -14.22
C VAL A 140 7.83 -25.73 -14.74
N ASP A 141 7.67 -25.25 -15.98
CA ASP A 141 8.57 -24.26 -16.57
C ASP A 141 8.13 -22.80 -16.34
N HIS A 142 6.83 -22.54 -16.22
CA HIS A 142 6.32 -21.16 -16.25
C HIS A 142 6.67 -20.32 -15.00
N TYR A 143 6.94 -20.97 -13.87
CA TYR A 143 7.23 -20.28 -12.60
C TYR A 143 8.67 -20.48 -12.09
N CYS A 144 9.55 -21.17 -12.83
CA CYS A 144 10.93 -21.46 -12.44
C CYS A 144 11.11 -21.79 -10.94
N MET A 145 10.20 -22.59 -10.38
CA MET A 145 10.29 -23.00 -8.98
C MET A 145 11.43 -24.02 -8.87
N SER A 146 12.65 -23.56 -8.55
CA SER A 146 13.77 -24.45 -8.21
C SER A 146 13.49 -25.10 -6.85
N THR A 147 12.63 -26.11 -6.82
CA THR A 147 12.38 -26.88 -5.61
C THR A 147 13.58 -27.79 -5.35
N LYS A 148 14.45 -27.40 -4.41
CA LYS A 148 15.22 -28.39 -3.64
C LYS A 148 14.22 -29.13 -2.75
N GLY A 149 13.47 -30.07 -3.33
CA GLY A 149 12.49 -30.87 -2.61
C GLY A 149 13.20 -31.80 -1.62
N VAL A 150 12.93 -31.63 -0.33
CA VAL A 150 13.17 -32.68 0.67
C VAL A 150 11.99 -33.64 0.55
N SER A 151 12.25 -34.87 0.12
CA SER A 151 11.27 -35.94 0.08
C SER A 151 10.77 -36.23 1.51
N ALA A 152 9.51 -35.92 1.79
CA ALA A 152 8.83 -36.47 2.95
C ALA A 152 8.54 -37.95 2.65
N GLY A 153 9.46 -38.83 3.01
CA GLY A 153 9.25 -40.27 2.98
C GLY A 153 8.28 -40.66 4.08
N CYS A 154 7.16 -41.27 3.69
CA CYS A 154 6.39 -42.13 4.59
C CYS A 154 6.96 -43.54 4.44
N TRP A 155 7.44 -44.11 5.55
CA TRP A 155 7.69 -45.54 5.70
C TRP A 155 6.41 -46.25 6.09
#